data_AF-A0A2N6A630-F1
#
_entry.id   AF-A0A2N6A630-F1
#
_cell.length_a   1.000
_cell.length_b   1.000
_cell.length_c   1.000
_cell.angle_alpha   90.00
_cell.angle_beta   90.00
_cell.angle_gamma   90.00
#
_symmetry.space_group_name_H-M   'P 1'
#
loop_
_entity.id
_entity.type
_entity.pdbx_description
1 polymer ?
#
loop_
_entity_poly.entity_id
_entity_poly.type
_entity_poly.pdbx_seq_one_letter_code
_entity_poly.pdbx_strand_id
1 'polypeptide(L)'
;MDKDQLHFLLKKYNLSPNKIRGQNFLVSDSILEQIVAAAKIKEDDLILEVGPGLGALTQELVKYGDRVVAFEIDKNFAKVLNKIKGVSNNLEIIWQDILSLSDDDWAKILFKHKKEKYKIVANIPYYLTSKFIQKFI
;
A
#
# COMPACT_ATOMS: atom_id res chain seq x y z
N MET A 1 -0.69 -9.25 11.53
CA MET A 1 0.51 -8.69 12.16
C MET A 1 0.15 -8.25 13.57
N ASP A 2 0.83 -8.78 14.59
CA ASP A 2 0.70 -8.31 15.98
C ASP A 2 1.86 -7.36 16.38
N LYS A 3 1.89 -6.91 17.64
CA LYS A 3 2.93 -6.00 18.16
C LYS A 3 4.32 -6.64 18.21
N ASP A 4 4.42 -7.93 18.49
CA ASP A 4 5.70 -8.61 18.61
C ASP A 4 6.32 -8.80 17.23
N GLN A 5 5.51 -9.18 16.25
CA GLN A 5 5.88 -9.21 14.84
C GLN A 5 6.30 -7.84 14.32
N LEU A 6 5.58 -6.77 14.70
CA LEU A 6 5.97 -5.39 14.37
C LEU A 6 7.37 -5.06 14.89
N HIS A 7 7.63 -5.27 16.19
CA HIS A 7 8.94 -4.99 16.77
C HIS A 7 10.04 -5.83 16.16
N PHE A 8 9.77 -7.11 15.88
CA PHE A 8 10.70 -7.99 15.21
C PHE A 8 11.07 -7.47 13.82
N LEU A 9 10.09 -7.08 12.99
CA LEU A 9 10.34 -6.57 11.65
C LEU A 9 11.10 -5.24 11.67
N LEU A 10 10.73 -4.32 12.58
CA LEU A 10 11.44 -3.05 12.75
C LEU A 10 12.92 -3.31 13.10
N LYS A 11 13.21 -4.19 14.07
CA LYS A 11 14.57 -4.55 14.43
C LYS A 11 15.32 -5.25 13.29
N LYS A 12 14.69 -6.24 12.65
CA LYS A 12 15.28 -7.03 11.57
C LYS A 12 15.72 -6.18 10.37
N TYR A 13 14.92 -5.17 10.02
CA TYR A 13 15.21 -4.29 8.90
C TYR A 13 15.89 -2.98 9.31
N ASN A 14 16.24 -2.82 10.59
CA ASN A 14 16.82 -1.61 11.16
C ASN A 14 15.98 -0.36 10.86
N LEU A 15 14.67 -0.46 11.09
CA LEU A 15 13.68 0.57 10.86
C LEU A 15 13.23 1.19 12.19
N SER A 16 12.82 2.43 12.14
CA SER A 16 12.17 3.13 13.26
C SER A 16 11.00 3.95 12.72
N PRO A 17 9.83 3.95 13.39
CA PRO A 17 8.69 4.74 12.95
C PRO A 17 9.04 6.22 12.86
N ASN A 18 8.81 6.82 11.69
CA ASN A 18 9.04 8.24 11.48
C ASN A 18 7.78 9.05 11.84
N LYS A 19 7.81 9.72 13.00
CA LYS A 19 6.69 10.55 13.49
C LYS A 19 6.39 11.74 12.57
N ILE A 20 7.41 12.36 11.96
CA ILE A 20 7.24 13.51 11.05
C ILE A 20 6.48 13.07 9.79
N ARG A 21 6.73 11.84 9.32
CA ARG A 21 6.00 11.21 8.21
C ARG A 21 4.70 10.53 8.64
N GLY A 22 4.25 10.68 9.89
CA GLY A 22 2.99 10.12 10.38
C GLY A 22 2.88 8.60 10.25
N GLN A 23 4.00 7.86 10.30
CA GLN A 23 4.00 6.41 10.12
C GLN A 23 3.31 5.71 11.30
N ASN A 24 2.17 5.09 11.02
CA ASN A 24 1.41 4.25 11.94
C ASN A 24 1.19 2.89 11.29
N PHE A 25 1.52 1.81 12.00
CA PHE A 25 1.44 0.45 11.46
C PHE A 25 0.23 -0.29 12.02
N LEU A 26 -0.51 -0.98 11.15
CA LEU A 26 -1.64 -1.83 11.54
C LEU A 26 -1.14 -3.08 12.26
N VAL A 27 -1.56 -3.28 13.51
CA VAL A 27 -1.17 -4.43 14.36
C VAL A 27 -2.36 -5.29 14.80
N SER A 28 -3.43 -5.31 14.00
CA SER A 28 -4.65 -6.08 14.29
C SER A 28 -5.17 -6.75 13.03
N ASP A 29 -5.21 -8.09 13.06
CA ASP A 29 -5.73 -8.90 11.95
C ASP A 29 -7.23 -8.67 11.75
N SER A 30 -8.00 -8.51 12.83
CA SER A 30 -9.42 -8.19 12.73
C SER A 30 -9.67 -6.85 12.02
N ILE A 31 -8.81 -5.85 12.23
CA ILE A 31 -8.93 -4.57 11.52
C ILE A 31 -8.54 -4.72 10.04
N LEU A 32 -7.52 -5.51 9.73
CA LEU A 32 -7.15 -5.82 8.34
C LEU A 32 -8.29 -6.51 7.60
N GLU A 33 -8.91 -7.52 8.22
CA GLU A 33 -10.08 -8.22 7.68
C GLU A 33 -11.24 -7.26 7.43
N GLN A 34 -11.53 -6.37 8.37
CA GLN A 34 -12.58 -5.35 8.21
C GLN A 34 -12.28 -4.39 7.06
N ILE A 35 -11.03 -3.94 6.90
CA ILE A 35 -10.63 -3.06 5.78
C ILE A 35 -10.84 -3.78 4.43
N VAL A 36 -10.37 -5.01 4.32
CA VAL A 36 -10.49 -5.82 3.09
C VAL A 36 -11.96 -6.08 2.75
N ALA A 37 -12.76 -6.45 3.75
CA ALA A 37 -14.19 -6.68 3.58
C ALA A 37 -14.93 -5.41 3.12
N ALA A 38 -14.59 -4.25 3.73
CA ALA A 38 -15.17 -2.96 3.36
C ALA A 38 -14.82 -2.54 1.92
N ALA A 39 -13.61 -2.89 1.44
CA ALA A 39 -13.16 -2.59 0.09
C ALA A 39 -13.91 -3.39 -1.01
N LYS A 40 -14.61 -4.48 -0.64
CA LYS A 40 -15.39 -5.34 -1.55
C LYS A 40 -14.62 -5.70 -2.81
N ILE A 41 -13.35 -6.09 -2.65
CA ILE A 41 -12.42 -6.38 -3.74
C ILE A 41 -12.94 -7.56 -4.57
N LYS A 42 -12.84 -7.44 -5.89
CA LYS A 42 -13.14 -8.47 -6.88
C LYS A 42 -11.84 -8.93 -7.54
N GLU A 43 -11.88 -10.14 -8.10
CA GLU A 43 -10.73 -10.76 -8.75
C GLU A 43 -10.16 -9.96 -9.92
N ASP A 44 -10.96 -9.11 -10.56
CA ASP A 44 -10.55 -8.26 -11.69
C ASP A 44 -10.15 -6.84 -11.27
N ASP A 45 -10.18 -6.49 -9.98
CA ASP A 45 -9.87 -5.15 -9.54
C ASP A 45 -8.37 -4.83 -9.62
N LEU A 46 -8.06 -3.62 -10.10
CA LEU A 46 -6.79 -2.96 -9.83
C LEU A 46 -6.88 -2.23 -8.51
N ILE A 47 -6.00 -2.59 -7.57
CA ILE A 47 -5.95 -1.99 -6.25
C ILE A 47 -4.75 -1.06 -6.17
N LEU A 48 -5.00 0.14 -5.69
CA LEU A 48 -3.99 1.10 -5.33
C LEU A 48 -3.86 1.16 -3.81
N GLU A 49 -2.64 0.92 -3.33
CA GLU A 49 -2.28 1.09 -1.93
C GLU A 49 -1.33 2.29 -1.77
N VAL A 50 -1.54 3.09 -0.73
CA VAL A 50 -0.73 4.28 -0.42
C VAL A 50 -0.07 4.09 0.93
N GLY A 51 1.25 4.19 0.96
CA GLY A 51 2.04 4.01 2.18
C GLY A 51 1.93 2.58 2.73
N PRO A 52 2.33 1.55 1.97
CA PRO A 52 2.29 0.15 2.41
C PRO A 52 3.14 -0.10 3.67
N GLY A 53 4.19 0.69 3.91
CA GLY A 53 5.05 0.57 5.08
C GLY A 53 5.67 -0.83 5.20
N LEU A 54 5.35 -1.53 6.30
CA LEU A 54 5.81 -2.91 6.52
C LEU A 54 5.05 -3.96 5.69
N GLY A 55 4.03 -3.56 4.94
CA GLY A 55 3.27 -4.41 4.02
C GLY A 55 2.23 -5.30 4.69
N ALA A 56 1.70 -4.90 5.85
CA ALA A 56 0.66 -5.66 6.54
C ALA A 56 -0.65 -5.69 5.73
N LEU A 57 -1.09 -4.54 5.21
CA LEU A 57 -2.25 -4.45 4.33
C LEU A 57 -1.94 -4.99 2.94
N THR A 58 -0.77 -4.66 2.36
CA THR A 58 -0.31 -5.21 1.08
C THR A 58 -0.45 -6.73 0.99
N GLN A 59 -0.03 -7.46 2.02
CA GLN A 59 -0.12 -8.92 2.06
C GLN A 59 -1.55 -9.45 1.99
N GLU A 60 -2.53 -8.70 2.51
CA GLU A 60 -3.93 -9.06 2.38
C GLU A 60 -4.47 -8.69 1.00
N LEU A 61 -4.18 -7.49 0.49
CA LEU A 61 -4.70 -7.02 -0.80
C LEU A 61 -4.29 -7.92 -1.98
N VAL A 62 -3.04 -8.42 -1.98
CA VAL A 62 -2.54 -9.29 -3.05
C VAL A 62 -3.25 -10.65 -3.12
N LYS A 63 -4.03 -11.03 -2.10
CA LYS A 63 -4.79 -12.29 -2.12
C LYS A 63 -6.09 -12.22 -2.91
N TYR A 64 -6.63 -11.01 -3.12
CA TYR A 64 -8.01 -10.83 -3.62
C TYR A 64 -8.10 -10.13 -4.98
N GLY A 65 -7.20 -9.18 -5.29
CA GLY A 65 -7.25 -8.41 -6.54
C GLY A 65 -6.36 -8.97 -7.65
N ASP A 66 -6.67 -8.61 -8.90
CA ASP A 66 -5.87 -8.95 -10.08
C ASP A 66 -4.46 -8.34 -9.98
N ARG A 67 -4.39 -7.11 -9.51
CA ARG A 67 -3.14 -6.34 -9.42
C ARG A 67 -3.19 -5.38 -8.24
N VAL A 68 -2.11 -5.34 -7.47
CA VAL A 68 -1.87 -4.32 -6.44
C VAL A 68 -0.71 -3.43 -6.89
N VAL A 69 -0.94 -2.12 -6.92
CA VAL A 69 0.08 -1.10 -7.16
C VAL A 69 0.24 -0.30 -5.86
N ALA A 70 1.36 -0.50 -5.18
CA ALA A 70 1.66 0.13 -3.91
C ALA A 70 2.64 1.30 -4.08
N PHE A 71 2.25 2.48 -3.62
CA PHE A 71 3.07 3.70 -3.63
C PHE A 71 3.73 3.92 -2.28
N GLU A 72 5.06 3.94 -2.25
CA GLU A 72 5.85 4.17 -1.03
C GLU A 72 6.92 5.24 -1.27
N ILE A 73 6.93 6.27 -0.43
CA ILE A 73 7.94 7.34 -0.49
C ILE A 73 9.21 6.97 0.29
N ASP A 74 9.07 6.14 1.32
CA ASP A 74 10.16 5.76 2.20
C ASP A 74 10.87 4.48 1.74
N LYS A 75 11.97 4.68 1.00
CA LYS A 75 12.82 3.59 0.49
C LYS A 75 13.42 2.69 1.58
N ASN A 76 13.36 3.06 2.85
CA ASN A 76 13.78 2.18 3.94
C ASN A 76 12.95 0.88 3.98
N PHE A 77 11.69 0.91 3.53
CA PHE A 77 10.85 -0.29 3.43
C PHE A 77 11.17 -1.20 2.23
N ALA A 78 12.13 -0.84 1.38
CA ALA A 78 12.43 -1.61 0.17
C ALA A 78 12.77 -3.08 0.43
N LYS A 79 13.52 -3.37 1.50
CA LYS A 79 13.86 -4.75 1.84
C LYS A 79 12.62 -5.60 2.17
N VAL A 80 11.69 -5.06 2.96
CA VAL A 80 10.49 -5.79 3.37
C VAL A 80 9.48 -5.91 2.22
N LEU A 81 9.23 -4.82 1.49
CA LEU A 81 8.25 -4.83 0.39
C LEU A 81 8.74 -5.66 -0.80
N ASN A 82 10.03 -5.62 -1.15
CA ASN A 82 10.57 -6.49 -2.20
C ASN A 82 10.50 -7.98 -1.82
N LYS A 83 10.53 -8.32 -0.52
CA LYS A 83 10.32 -9.70 -0.08
C LYS A 83 8.89 -10.16 -0.34
N ILE A 84 7.90 -9.31 -0.07
CA ILE A 84 6.49 -9.58 -0.38
C ILE A 84 6.33 -9.70 -1.90
N LYS A 85 6.89 -8.76 -2.66
CA LYS A 85 6.88 -8.82 -4.14
C LYS A 85 7.51 -10.10 -4.69
N GLY A 86 8.57 -10.62 -4.07
CA GLY A 86 9.21 -11.87 -4.47
C GLY A 86 8.34 -13.11 -4.34
N VAL A 87 7.25 -13.05 -3.56
CA VAL A 87 6.29 -14.16 -3.38
C VAL A 87 4.89 -13.83 -3.92
N SER A 88 4.68 -12.64 -4.49
CA SER A 88 3.40 -12.15 -4.99
C SER A 88 3.52 -11.70 -6.45
N ASN A 89 2.99 -12.51 -7.37
CA ASN A 89 3.09 -12.27 -8.82
C ASN A 89 2.25 -11.06 -9.29
N ASN A 90 1.31 -10.61 -8.46
CA ASN A 90 0.40 -9.52 -8.72
C ASN A 90 0.76 -8.21 -7.99
N LEU A 91 1.98 -8.08 -7.43
CA LEU A 91 2.40 -6.87 -6.73
C LEU A 91 3.38 -6.02 -7.54
N GLU A 92 3.02 -4.74 -7.74
CA GLU A 92 3.90 -3.69 -8.21
C GLU A 92 4.16 -2.67 -7.10
N ILE A 93 5.42 -2.24 -6.95
CA ILE A 93 5.82 -1.23 -5.96
C ILE A 93 6.42 -0.05 -6.72
N ILE A 94 5.88 1.14 -6.49
CA ILE A 94 6.35 2.39 -7.09
C ILE A 94 6.91 3.27 -5.97
N TRP A 95 8.21 3.58 -6.05
CA TRP A 95 8.94 4.35 -5.04
C TRP A 95 8.81 5.85 -5.26
N GLN A 96 7.61 6.38 -5.11
CA GLN A 96 7.26 7.76 -5.45
C GLN A 96 6.16 8.32 -4.54
N ASP A 97 6.14 9.64 -4.38
CA ASP A 97 4.99 10.34 -3.80
C ASP A 97 3.80 10.28 -4.77
N ILE A 98 2.72 9.66 -4.33
CA ILE A 98 1.50 9.51 -5.13
C ILE A 98 0.89 10.86 -5.52
N LEU A 99 1.06 11.91 -4.71
CA LEU A 99 0.52 13.23 -5.04
C LEU A 99 1.23 13.89 -6.23
N SER A 100 2.45 13.44 -6.55
CA SER A 100 3.25 13.98 -7.65
C SER A 100 2.87 13.40 -9.02
N LEU A 101 1.96 12.43 -9.08
CA LEU A 101 1.55 11.82 -10.35
C LEU A 101 0.72 12.78 -11.17
N SER A 102 1.07 12.90 -12.44
CA SER A 102 0.27 13.56 -13.45
C SER A 102 -0.83 12.65 -14.00
N ASP A 103 -1.78 13.21 -14.72
CA ASP A 103 -2.83 12.44 -15.40
C ASP A 103 -2.24 11.47 -16.45
N ASP A 104 -1.15 11.87 -17.10
CA ASP A 104 -0.41 11.00 -18.04
C ASP A 104 0.23 9.80 -17.32
N ASP A 105 0.75 10.00 -16.12
CA ASP A 105 1.31 8.90 -15.32
C ASP A 105 0.20 7.92 -14.93
N TRP A 106 -0.98 8.43 -14.55
CA TRP A 106 -2.15 7.60 -14.27
C TRP A 106 -2.61 6.82 -15.49
N ALA A 107 -2.75 7.49 -16.64
CA ALA A 107 -3.13 6.86 -17.89
C ALA A 107 -2.17 5.71 -18.27
N LYS A 108 -0.86 5.89 -18.07
CA LYS A 108 0.15 4.85 -18.30
C LYS A 108 -0.03 3.66 -17.37
N ILE A 109 -0.31 3.89 -16.08
CA ILE A 109 -0.53 2.81 -15.10
C ILE A 109 -1.78 1.99 -15.48
N LEU A 110 -2.89 2.67 -15.78
CA LEU A 110 -4.14 2.05 -16.19
C LEU A 110 -3.98 1.26 -17.50
N PHE A 111 -3.34 1.87 -18.50
CA PHE A 111 -3.06 1.23 -19.77
C PHE A 111 -2.17 -0.01 -19.63
N LYS A 112 -1.08 0.09 -18.85
CA LYS A 112 -0.16 -1.01 -18.58
C LYS A 112 -0.88 -2.24 -18.02
N HIS A 113 -1.83 -2.02 -17.11
CA HIS A 113 -2.57 -3.10 -16.46
C HIS A 113 -3.87 -3.48 -17.17
N LYS A 114 -4.20 -2.81 -18.30
CA LYS A 114 -5.43 -3.00 -19.08
C LYS A 114 -6.69 -2.81 -18.23
N LYS A 115 -6.72 -1.71 -17.46
CA LYS A 115 -7.81 -1.40 -16.53
C LYS A 115 -8.33 0.00 -16.80
N GLU A 116 -9.64 0.18 -16.66
CA GLU A 116 -10.30 1.49 -16.76
C GLU A 116 -10.64 2.06 -15.39
N LYS A 117 -10.73 1.19 -14.37
CA LYS A 117 -11.12 1.53 -13.01
C LYS A 117 -10.12 0.93 -12.03
N TYR A 118 -10.05 1.56 -10.88
CA TYR A 118 -9.21 1.12 -9.77
C TYR A 118 -9.93 1.38 -8.46
N LYS A 119 -9.47 0.70 -7.41
CA LYS A 119 -9.89 0.94 -6.02
C LYS A 119 -8.71 1.44 -5.22
N ILE A 120 -8.96 2.39 -4.33
CA ILE A 120 -7.97 2.87 -3.38
C ILE A 120 -8.23 2.18 -2.05
N VAL A 121 -7.25 1.44 -1.53
CA VAL A 121 -7.32 0.80 -0.21
C VAL A 121 -6.00 1.05 0.52
N ALA A 122 -6.03 1.89 1.55
CA ALA A 122 -4.81 2.35 2.19
C ALA A 122 -5.03 2.71 3.67
N ASN A 123 -4.00 2.49 4.48
CA ASN A 123 -3.88 3.09 5.81
C ASN A 123 -3.11 4.41 5.70
N ILE A 124 -3.78 5.44 5.18
CA ILE A 124 -3.15 6.69 4.74
C ILE A 124 -2.51 7.43 5.92
N PRO A 125 -1.25 7.92 5.79
CA PRO A 125 -0.66 8.81 6.79
C PRO A 125 -1.48 10.10 6.97
N TYR A 126 -1.76 10.47 8.22
CA TYR A 126 -2.62 11.62 8.54
C TYR A 126 -2.22 12.94 7.87
N TYR A 127 -0.92 13.19 7.70
CA TYR A 127 -0.43 14.43 7.06
C TYR A 127 -0.82 14.55 5.58
N LEU A 128 -1.16 13.43 4.94
CA LEU A 128 -1.45 13.34 3.51
C LEU A 128 -2.96 13.38 3.22
N THR A 129 -3.80 13.02 4.19
CA THR A 129 -5.22 12.72 3.98
C THR A 129 -5.99 13.81 3.25
N SER A 130 -5.87 15.09 3.66
CA SER A 130 -6.65 16.17 3.02
C SER A 130 -6.28 16.40 1.55
N LYS A 131 -4.97 16.43 1.24
CA LYS A 131 -4.48 16.57 -0.14
C LYS A 131 -4.81 15.35 -0.99
N PHE A 132 -4.77 14.18 -0.37
CA PHE A 132 -5.12 12.93 -1.01
C PHE A 132 -6.57 12.91 -1.44
N ILE A 133 -7.50 13.22 -0.53
CA ILE A 133 -8.92 13.29 -0.84
C ILE A 133 -9.16 14.28 -1.98
N GLN A 134 -8.63 15.52 -1.89
CA GLN A 134 -8.80 16.52 -2.96
C GLN A 134 -8.30 16.08 -4.35
N LYS A 135 -7.31 15.20 -4.41
CA LYS A 135 -6.74 14.71 -5.68
C LYS A 135 -7.51 13.52 -6.25
N PHE A 136 -8.11 12.68 -5.40
CA PHE A 136 -8.65 11.37 -5.80
C PHE A 136 -10.17 11.21 -5.60
N ILE A 137 -10.84 12.14 -4.90
CA ILE A 137 -12.27 12.11 -4.56
C ILE A 137 -12.88 13.48 -4.84
#